data_AF-A0A2E5U5E0-F1
#
_entry.id   AF-A0A2E5U5E0-F1
#
_cell.length_a   1.000
_cell.length_b   1.000
_cell.length_c   1.000
_cell.angle_alpha   90.00
_cell.angle_beta   90.00
_cell.angle_gamma   90.00
#
_symmetry.space_group_name_H-M   'P 1'
#
loop_
_entity.id
_entity.type
_entity.pdbx_description
1 polymer ?
#
loop_
_entity_poly.entity_id
_entity_poly.type
_entity_poly.pdbx_seq_one_letter_code
_entity_poly.pdbx_strand_id
1 'polypeptide(L)'
;MLFFNDMNTKNKILFSLFLISSIMFSEVKIHSSDMESGDNFGNQVETHKNWYVIASKLDDDNGLDSGSIYVYREFNSVLEEYKLSPSDGESGEYFGKSISIYNNWIAVGAVYDDENGVKSGSVYMFNFNGEDWVEYQKITAYDGSEYDRFSYALDLYDDILVVGSIFDDDFGNDSGSVYIYKLQSGYWNLHQKINSINQEEGDAFGISVSTNGINIAVGSKYSNLGGIDAGSVVIFNKINDEWIEVQNIVAFDSSDYDYFGSSVLLDESKLIVSSPYSDSSYSGYMLNAGSVYIYNIGNYFDFSIKILASDAYLNDYFGSSVSTYDQWIAVSSQRNDHGSNSGAVYLYQIEDNQILQELKVDSDNLEAYDQYGYSVALYKNKLIAGSIGDDGDDNVGHFSNSGAAYLYDYVGCSSFFACNYSATSLIQGECVYADYGFDCFDNCYLDIDECGVCGGPGINGDANSDLDINVADIVYLVDFIIGDLVYFPNQCIVDFNVDNILNVADIILLIELILEN
;
A
#
# COMPACT_ATOMS: atom_id res chain seq x y z
N MET A 1 12.02 -14.50 -38.64
CA MET A 1 10.93 -15.29 -39.25
C MET A 1 11.42 -16.71 -39.62
N LEU A 2 11.94 -17.50 -38.67
CA LEU A 2 12.25 -18.93 -38.88
C LEU A 2 12.38 -19.75 -37.56
N PHE A 3 11.67 -19.36 -36.49
CA PHE A 3 11.58 -20.14 -35.23
C PHE A 3 10.18 -20.01 -34.58
N PHE A 4 9.11 -20.10 -35.39
CA PHE A 4 7.73 -19.90 -34.91
C PHE A 4 6.79 -21.11 -35.06
N ASN A 5 7.30 -22.26 -35.52
CA ASN A 5 6.46 -23.38 -35.94
C ASN A 5 6.45 -24.61 -35.02
N ASP A 6 7.16 -24.62 -33.89
CA ASP A 6 7.23 -25.79 -32.99
C ASP A 6 6.81 -25.52 -31.53
N MET A 7 5.80 -24.67 -31.32
CA MET A 7 5.14 -24.59 -30.01
C MET A 7 3.64 -24.83 -30.10
N ASN A 8 3.19 -25.77 -29.27
CA ASN A 8 1.82 -26.26 -29.19
C ASN A 8 0.84 -25.15 -28.76
N THR A 9 -0.40 -25.22 -29.20
CA THR A 9 -1.42 -24.14 -29.12
C THR A 9 -1.71 -23.64 -27.69
N LYS A 10 -1.42 -24.45 -26.67
CA LYS A 10 -1.50 -24.06 -25.24
C LYS A 10 -0.44 -23.02 -24.83
N ASN A 11 0.73 -23.00 -25.46
CA ASN A 11 1.82 -22.07 -25.14
C ASN A 11 1.73 -20.75 -25.92
N LYS A 12 0.86 -20.65 -26.95
CA LYS A 12 0.59 -19.39 -27.65
C LYS A 12 -0.41 -18.50 -26.91
N ILE A 13 -1.24 -19.09 -26.03
CA ILE A 13 -2.25 -18.36 -25.24
C ILE A 13 -1.63 -17.79 -23.95
N LEU A 14 -0.58 -18.39 -23.40
CA LEU A 14 0.09 -17.87 -22.19
C LEU A 14 1.08 -16.71 -22.44
N PHE A 15 1.43 -16.41 -23.69
CA PHE A 15 2.54 -15.46 -24.00
C PHE A 15 2.11 -14.20 -24.77
N SER A 16 0.82 -13.90 -24.86
CA SER A 16 0.31 -12.76 -25.66
C SER A 16 -0.73 -11.86 -24.98
N LEU A 17 -0.79 -11.86 -23.65
CA LEU A 17 -1.58 -10.90 -22.87
C LEU A 17 -0.78 -10.38 -21.65
N PHE A 18 0.43 -9.87 -21.89
CA PHE A 18 0.97 -8.77 -21.07
C PHE A 18 0.59 -7.48 -21.81
N LEU A 19 -0.71 -7.19 -21.84
CA LEU A 19 -1.17 -5.83 -22.04
C LEU A 19 -1.06 -5.21 -20.66
N ILE A 20 -0.16 -4.24 -20.51
CA ILE A 20 -0.16 -3.33 -19.37
C ILE A 20 -1.50 -2.60 -19.44
N SER A 21 -2.52 -3.15 -18.78
CA SER A 21 -3.74 -2.41 -18.50
C SER A 21 -3.35 -1.40 -17.45
N SER A 22 -3.29 -0.12 -17.82
CA SER A 22 -3.36 0.98 -16.88
C SER A 22 -4.69 0.83 -16.12
N ILE A 23 -4.62 0.23 -14.94
CA ILE A 23 -5.77 0.06 -14.06
C ILE A 23 -5.95 1.39 -13.34
N MET A 24 -7.12 2.00 -13.45
CA MET A 24 -7.47 3.18 -12.65
C MET A 24 -7.73 2.71 -11.22
N PHE A 25 -6.85 3.10 -10.29
CA PHE A 25 -7.07 2.92 -8.87
C PHE A 25 -7.95 4.04 -8.31
N SER A 26 -8.70 3.77 -7.24
CA SER A 26 -9.33 4.84 -6.47
C SER A 26 -8.23 5.54 -5.67
N GLU A 27 -7.79 6.70 -6.15
CA GLU A 27 -6.74 7.50 -5.53
C GLU A 27 -7.33 8.59 -4.62
N VAL A 28 -6.73 8.75 -3.44
CA VAL A 28 -6.91 9.91 -2.57
C VAL A 28 -5.53 10.51 -2.32
N LYS A 29 -5.29 11.72 -2.83
CA LYS A 29 -4.11 12.53 -2.50
C LYS A 29 -4.33 13.19 -1.14
N ILE A 30 -3.36 13.05 -0.26
CA ILE A 30 -3.36 13.56 1.12
C ILE A 30 -2.23 14.57 1.24
N HIS A 31 -2.56 15.73 1.81
CA HIS A 31 -1.60 16.75 2.22
C HIS A 31 -1.82 17.04 3.70
N SER A 32 -0.78 17.53 4.39
CA SER A 32 -0.94 18.07 5.74
C SER A 32 -1.85 19.30 5.74
N SER A 33 -2.61 19.50 6.81
CA SER A 33 -3.56 20.61 6.94
C SER A 33 -2.90 22.00 7.02
N ASP A 34 -1.60 22.03 7.27
CA ASP A 34 -0.72 23.17 7.49
C ASP A 34 0.55 23.09 6.63
N MET A 35 0.47 22.44 5.46
CA MET A 35 1.61 22.26 4.56
C MET A 35 2.38 23.57 4.28
N GLU A 36 3.70 23.53 4.41
CA GLU A 36 4.62 24.58 4.02
C GLU A 36 5.72 24.05 3.07
N SER A 37 6.50 24.96 2.46
CA SER A 37 7.52 24.57 1.49
C SER A 37 8.73 23.96 2.16
N GLY A 38 9.02 22.70 1.87
CA GLY A 38 10.21 21.99 2.34
C GLY A 38 9.96 21.02 3.50
N ASP A 39 8.73 20.90 3.99
CA ASP A 39 8.38 20.02 5.10
C ASP A 39 8.64 18.52 4.79
N ASN A 40 8.61 18.17 3.50
CA ASN A 40 8.77 16.79 2.99
C ASN A 40 7.76 15.81 3.58
N PHE A 41 6.48 16.19 3.60
CA PHE A 41 5.40 15.28 3.97
C PHE A 41 5.43 14.02 3.09
N GLY A 42 5.25 12.84 3.69
CA GLY A 42 5.39 11.56 2.99
C GLY A 42 6.82 10.97 3.03
N ASN A 43 7.73 11.53 3.84
CA ASN A 43 9.08 10.98 3.96
C ASN A 43 9.11 9.56 4.55
N GLN A 44 8.10 9.21 5.34
CA GLN A 44 7.85 7.85 5.78
C GLN A 44 6.34 7.70 5.98
N VAL A 45 5.79 6.58 5.51
CA VAL A 45 4.39 6.23 5.67
C VAL A 45 4.28 4.86 6.30
N GLU A 46 3.30 4.68 7.17
CA GLU A 46 2.99 3.40 7.80
C GLU A 46 1.47 3.22 7.88
N THR A 47 0.98 1.99 7.79
CA THR A 47 -0.44 1.69 7.94
C THR A 47 -0.68 0.43 8.75
N HIS A 48 -1.67 0.49 9.62
CA HIS A 48 -2.18 -0.69 10.33
C HIS A 48 -3.65 -0.51 10.64
N LYS A 49 -4.46 -1.50 10.24
CA LYS A 49 -5.92 -1.46 10.37
C LYS A 49 -6.51 -0.27 9.60
N ASN A 50 -6.98 0.75 10.32
CA ASN A 50 -7.66 1.91 9.78
C ASN A 50 -6.88 3.20 10.08
N TRP A 51 -5.61 3.07 10.44
CA TRP A 51 -4.69 4.15 10.72
C TRP A 51 -3.68 4.27 9.58
N TYR A 52 -3.45 5.51 9.12
CA TYR A 52 -2.37 5.88 8.21
C TYR A 52 -1.52 6.92 8.92
N VAL A 53 -0.23 6.65 9.09
CA VAL A 53 0.71 7.58 9.72
C VAL A 53 1.63 8.09 8.64
N ILE A 54 1.74 9.41 8.51
CA ILE A 54 2.56 10.07 7.50
C ILE A 54 3.47 11.05 8.22
N ALA A 55 4.77 10.90 8.03
CA ALA A 55 5.75 11.78 8.62
C ALA A 55 6.10 12.95 7.70
N SER A 56 6.46 14.07 8.35
CA SER A 56 6.98 15.29 7.74
C SER A 56 8.17 15.77 8.57
N LYS A 57 9.32 15.12 8.36
CA LYS A 57 10.51 15.27 9.23
C LYS A 57 11.13 16.68 9.23
N LEU A 58 10.82 17.53 8.24
CA LEU A 58 11.34 18.89 8.15
C LEU A 58 10.30 19.97 8.46
N ASP A 59 9.10 19.58 8.90
CA ASP A 59 8.07 20.49 9.40
C ASP A 59 8.66 21.44 10.47
N ASP A 60 8.36 22.74 10.38
CA ASP A 60 9.05 23.77 11.18
C ASP A 60 8.19 24.46 12.25
N ASP A 61 7.00 23.91 12.54
CA ASP A 61 6.03 24.46 13.49
C ASP A 61 6.57 24.61 14.93
N ASN A 62 7.47 23.72 15.35
CA ASN A 62 8.13 23.77 16.67
C ASN A 62 9.61 24.17 16.57
N GLY A 63 10.00 24.83 15.47
CA GLY A 63 11.37 25.23 15.17
C GLY A 63 11.84 24.64 13.84
N LEU A 64 12.83 25.28 13.21
CA LEU A 64 13.35 24.88 11.89
C LEU A 64 13.70 23.39 11.88
N ASP A 65 13.11 22.63 10.96
CA ASP A 65 13.27 21.19 10.81
C ASP A 65 13.02 20.40 12.13
N SER A 66 12.08 20.84 12.98
CA SER A 66 11.72 20.12 14.22
C SER A 66 11.03 18.79 13.91
N GLY A 67 10.21 18.77 12.87
CA GLY A 67 9.48 17.60 12.37
C GLY A 67 8.14 17.38 13.06
N SER A 68 7.21 16.79 12.31
CA SER A 68 5.86 16.41 12.76
C SER A 68 5.43 15.09 12.13
N ILE A 69 4.43 14.44 12.75
CA ILE A 69 3.71 13.34 12.10
C ILE A 69 2.21 13.63 12.07
N TYR A 70 1.56 13.10 11.05
CA TYR A 70 0.13 13.26 10.80
C TYR A 70 -0.50 11.88 10.77
N VAL A 71 -1.46 11.65 11.65
CA VAL A 71 -2.15 10.38 11.79
C VAL A 71 -3.57 10.55 11.27
N TYR A 72 -3.93 9.74 10.29
CA TYR A 72 -5.25 9.74 9.69
C TYR A 72 -6.01 8.48 10.10
N ARG A 73 -7.26 8.65 10.49
CA ARG A 73 -8.18 7.56 10.78
C ARG A 73 -9.28 7.51 9.74
N GLU A 74 -9.44 6.38 9.06
CA GLU A 74 -10.60 6.17 8.19
C GLU A 74 -11.81 5.75 9.03
N PHE A 75 -12.86 6.56 8.97
CA PHE A 75 -14.14 6.28 9.62
C PHE A 75 -15.30 6.75 8.74
N ASN A 76 -16.19 5.84 8.34
CA ASN A 76 -17.31 6.11 7.42
C ASN A 76 -16.89 6.84 6.14
N SER A 77 -15.79 6.39 5.51
CA SER A 77 -15.23 7.00 4.29
C SER A 77 -14.76 8.46 4.45
N VAL A 78 -14.51 8.90 5.68
CA VAL A 78 -13.89 10.18 6.00
C VAL A 78 -12.56 9.92 6.68
N LEU A 79 -11.53 10.70 6.32
CA LEU A 79 -10.25 10.72 7.02
C LEU A 79 -10.29 11.78 8.11
N GLU A 80 -10.14 11.37 9.37
CA GLU A 80 -9.96 12.24 10.53
C GLU A 80 -8.46 12.39 10.81
N GLU A 81 -7.95 13.62 10.86
CA GLU A 81 -6.54 13.94 11.04
C GLU A 81 -6.20 14.25 12.50
N TYR A 82 -5.05 13.77 12.95
CA TYR A 82 -4.37 14.16 14.20
C TYR A 82 -2.93 14.55 13.88
N LYS A 83 -2.53 15.79 14.16
CA LYS A 83 -1.13 16.21 14.11
C LYS A 83 -0.45 15.94 15.45
N LEU A 84 0.67 15.23 15.44
CA LEU A 84 1.46 14.92 16.62
C LEU A 84 2.86 15.51 16.49
N SER A 85 3.31 16.13 17.58
CA SER A 85 4.64 16.68 17.76
C SER A 85 5.14 16.32 19.16
N PRO A 86 6.46 16.20 19.37
CA PRO A 86 7.01 15.89 20.68
C PRO A 86 6.81 17.06 21.66
N SER A 87 6.56 16.75 22.94
CA SER A 87 6.27 17.75 23.96
C SER A 87 7.43 18.69 24.29
N ASP A 88 8.64 18.30 23.93
CA ASP A 88 9.91 19.02 24.08
C ASP A 88 10.64 19.21 22.74
N GLY A 89 9.90 19.21 21.62
CA GLY A 89 10.48 19.36 20.29
C GLY A 89 11.26 20.66 20.10
N GLU A 90 12.46 20.53 19.53
CA GLU A 90 13.35 21.64 19.22
C GLU A 90 13.78 21.63 17.73
N SER A 91 14.42 22.73 17.31
CA SER A 91 14.91 22.88 15.94
C SER A 91 15.97 21.82 15.58
N GLY A 92 15.76 21.14 14.45
CA GLY A 92 16.75 20.24 13.86
C GLY A 92 16.77 18.83 14.44
N GLU A 93 15.77 18.44 15.25
CA GLU A 93 15.68 17.11 15.86
C GLU A 93 15.13 16.03 14.91
N TYR A 94 14.46 16.45 13.84
CA TYR A 94 13.96 15.61 12.75
C TYR A 94 12.97 14.55 13.26
N PHE A 95 12.03 14.96 14.12
CA PHE A 95 10.94 14.10 14.58
C PHE A 95 10.11 13.59 13.38
N GLY A 96 9.81 12.30 13.36
CA GLY A 96 9.18 11.66 12.18
C GLY A 96 10.19 11.16 11.14
N LYS A 97 11.50 11.20 11.44
CA LYS A 97 12.50 10.58 10.54
C LYS A 97 12.25 9.07 10.35
N SER A 98 11.79 8.41 11.40
CA SER A 98 11.36 7.02 11.42
C SER A 98 10.04 6.92 12.18
N ILE A 99 9.15 6.04 11.72
CA ILE A 99 7.86 5.77 12.36
C ILE A 99 7.57 4.27 12.31
N SER A 100 6.81 3.77 13.28
CA SER A 100 6.21 2.44 13.22
C SER A 100 4.91 2.41 14.02
N ILE A 101 3.90 1.68 13.54
CA ILE A 101 2.57 1.61 14.15
C ILE A 101 2.14 0.16 14.34
N TYR A 102 1.64 -0.15 15.54
CA TYR A 102 0.94 -1.40 15.81
C TYR A 102 -0.23 -1.17 16.75
N ASN A 103 -1.43 -1.50 16.28
CA ASN A 103 -2.69 -1.27 16.96
C ASN A 103 -2.89 0.20 17.39
N ASN A 104 -2.74 0.50 18.68
CA ASN A 104 -2.97 1.81 19.27
C ASN A 104 -1.65 2.47 19.70
N TRP A 105 -0.50 1.93 19.29
CA TRP A 105 0.81 2.47 19.60
C TRP A 105 1.49 2.95 18.33
N ILE A 106 2.11 4.13 18.42
CA ILE A 106 3.01 4.67 17.41
C ILE A 106 4.36 4.94 18.09
N ALA A 107 5.44 4.47 17.48
CA ALA A 107 6.80 4.87 17.81
C ALA A 107 7.26 5.89 16.76
N VAL A 108 7.85 7.01 17.21
CA VAL A 108 8.36 8.07 16.35
C VAL A 108 9.79 8.40 16.73
N GLY A 109 10.70 8.39 15.77
CA GLY A 109 12.10 8.76 15.98
C GLY A 109 12.34 10.25 15.76
N ALA A 110 13.08 10.87 16.69
CA ALA A 110 13.76 12.15 16.53
C ALA A 110 15.27 11.86 16.53
N VAL A 111 15.79 11.54 15.35
CA VAL A 111 17.12 10.95 15.20
C VAL A 111 18.27 11.88 15.61
N TYR A 112 18.00 13.18 15.69
CA TYR A 112 18.97 14.23 16.03
C TYR A 112 18.67 14.93 17.35
N ASP A 113 17.75 14.40 18.15
CA ASP A 113 17.57 14.82 19.55
C ASP A 113 18.90 14.73 20.33
N ASP A 114 19.13 15.73 21.18
CA ASP A 114 20.43 15.97 21.82
C ASP A 114 20.48 15.54 23.30
N GLU A 115 19.44 14.91 23.86
CA GLU A 115 19.26 14.71 25.31
C GLU A 115 20.44 13.98 25.98
N ASN A 116 20.99 12.93 25.35
CA ASN A 116 22.13 12.16 25.87
C ASN A 116 23.46 12.46 25.15
N GLY A 117 23.50 13.45 24.28
CA GLY A 117 24.66 13.79 23.46
C GLY A 117 24.23 14.36 22.11
N VAL A 118 25.13 15.09 21.46
CA VAL A 118 24.87 15.73 20.16
C VAL A 118 24.40 14.68 19.16
N LYS A 119 23.16 14.77 18.67
CA LYS A 119 22.52 13.85 17.73
C LYS A 119 22.53 12.40 18.21
N SER A 120 22.37 12.21 19.52
CA SER A 120 22.27 10.89 20.14
C SER A 120 20.95 10.20 19.80
N GLY A 121 19.87 10.96 19.61
CA GLY A 121 18.57 10.50 19.12
C GLY A 121 17.64 9.97 20.21
N SER A 122 16.33 10.06 19.95
CA SER A 122 15.26 9.71 20.87
C SER A 122 14.07 9.04 20.16
N VAL A 123 13.33 8.19 20.86
CA VAL A 123 12.05 7.62 20.40
C VAL A 123 10.92 8.11 21.29
N TYR A 124 9.86 8.62 20.68
CA TYR A 124 8.64 9.03 21.36
C TYR A 124 7.54 7.99 21.10
N MET A 125 6.95 7.48 22.17
CA MET A 125 5.85 6.53 22.12
C MET A 125 4.53 7.25 22.34
N PHE A 126 3.63 7.17 21.36
CA PHE A 126 2.27 7.69 21.43
C PHE A 126 1.28 6.54 21.58
N ASN A 127 0.25 6.75 22.40
CA ASN A 127 -0.84 5.79 22.58
C ASN A 127 -2.21 6.43 22.35
N PHE A 128 -3.05 5.79 21.54
CA PHE A 128 -4.43 6.21 21.35
C PHE A 128 -5.31 5.76 22.51
N ASN A 129 -5.84 6.72 23.28
CA ASN A 129 -6.62 6.46 24.49
C ASN A 129 -8.12 6.17 24.22
N GLY A 130 -8.53 6.21 22.95
CA GLY A 130 -9.93 6.07 22.51
C GLY A 130 -10.55 7.36 21.98
N GLU A 131 -9.96 8.50 22.32
CA GLU A 131 -10.37 9.85 21.89
C GLU A 131 -9.23 10.58 21.18
N ASP A 132 -8.02 10.52 21.75
CA ASP A 132 -6.84 11.25 21.26
C ASP A 132 -5.55 10.42 21.38
N TRP A 133 -4.53 10.84 20.64
CA TRP A 133 -3.16 10.33 20.74
C TRP A 133 -2.40 11.07 21.83
N VAL A 134 -1.86 10.33 22.79
CA VAL A 134 -1.13 10.90 23.93
C VAL A 134 0.32 10.46 23.87
N GLU A 135 1.25 11.42 23.95
CA GLU A 135 2.65 11.11 24.20
C GLU A 135 2.77 10.43 25.56
N TYR A 136 3.17 9.16 25.52
CA TYR A 136 3.13 8.27 26.66
C TYR A 136 4.52 8.12 27.30
N GLN A 137 5.58 8.10 26.48
CA GLN A 137 6.94 7.91 26.93
C GLN A 137 7.96 8.40 25.90
N LYS A 138 8.97 9.17 26.33
CA LYS A 138 10.24 9.39 25.61
C LYS A 138 11.24 8.30 26.03
N ILE A 139 11.94 7.72 25.05
CA ILE A 139 12.93 6.66 25.20
C ILE A 139 14.24 7.14 24.60
N THR A 140 15.30 7.12 25.40
CA THR A 140 16.68 7.36 24.98
C THR A 140 17.50 6.08 25.17
N ALA A 141 18.57 5.91 24.39
CA ALA A 141 19.57 4.89 24.70
C ALA A 141 20.25 5.19 26.05
N TYR A 142 20.43 4.19 26.91
CA TYR A 142 20.99 4.38 28.26
C TYR A 142 22.51 4.67 28.25
N ASP A 143 23.15 4.26 27.17
CA ASP A 143 24.56 4.41 26.79
C ASP A 143 24.72 5.33 25.57
N GLY A 144 23.64 6.03 25.17
CA GLY A 144 23.64 6.94 24.03
C GLY A 144 24.74 7.98 24.13
N SER A 145 25.47 8.15 23.04
CA SER A 145 26.62 9.03 22.88
C SER A 145 26.45 9.95 21.66
N GLU A 146 27.40 10.87 21.46
CA GLU A 146 27.35 11.80 20.34
C GLU A 146 27.33 11.07 19.00
N TYR A 147 26.36 11.41 18.15
CA TYR A 147 26.17 10.92 16.77
C TYR A 147 25.76 9.45 16.61
N ASP A 148 25.43 8.74 17.70
CA ASP A 148 24.96 7.34 17.64
C ASP A 148 23.68 7.17 16.79
N ARG A 149 22.87 8.25 16.68
CA ARG A 149 21.60 8.30 15.93
C ARG A 149 20.66 7.17 16.31
N PHE A 150 20.43 7.01 17.61
CA PHE A 150 19.34 6.19 18.11
C PHE A 150 18.04 6.62 17.44
N SER A 151 17.12 5.67 17.21
CA SER A 151 15.90 5.86 16.42
C SER A 151 16.08 6.01 14.91
N TYR A 152 17.23 5.66 14.33
CA TYR A 152 17.38 5.75 12.86
C TYR A 152 16.40 4.84 12.12
N ALA A 153 16.18 3.63 12.65
CA ALA A 153 15.19 2.66 12.19
C ALA A 153 14.35 2.17 13.37
N LEU A 154 13.06 1.94 13.12
CA LEU A 154 12.10 1.49 14.12
C LEU A 154 11.23 0.38 13.52
N ASP A 155 10.93 -0.63 14.33
CA ASP A 155 9.81 -1.52 14.05
C ASP A 155 9.09 -1.92 15.34
N LEU A 156 7.76 -1.94 15.28
CA LEU A 156 6.87 -2.15 16.41
C LEU A 156 5.91 -3.28 16.07
N TYR A 157 5.98 -4.36 16.84
CA TYR A 157 5.07 -5.50 16.68
C TYR A 157 4.65 -6.02 18.05
N ASP A 158 3.35 -6.01 18.31
CA ASP A 158 2.75 -6.41 19.58
C ASP A 158 3.34 -5.65 20.78
N ASP A 159 4.07 -6.35 21.65
CA ASP A 159 4.72 -5.79 22.83
C ASP A 159 6.23 -5.57 22.65
N ILE A 160 6.75 -5.65 21.42
CA ILE A 160 8.17 -5.52 21.08
C ILE A 160 8.39 -4.30 20.20
N LEU A 161 9.33 -3.45 20.63
CA LEU A 161 9.86 -2.34 19.86
C LEU A 161 11.34 -2.60 19.59
N VAL A 162 11.75 -2.54 18.32
CA VAL A 162 13.14 -2.68 17.88
C VAL A 162 13.62 -1.32 17.39
N VAL A 163 14.77 -0.87 17.88
CA VAL A 163 15.34 0.45 17.59
C VAL A 163 16.77 0.31 17.11
N GLY A 164 17.05 0.81 15.90
CA GLY A 164 18.39 0.89 15.34
C GLY A 164 19.12 2.18 15.72
N SER A 165 20.40 2.04 16.06
CA SER A 165 21.34 3.13 16.32
C SER A 165 22.55 2.94 15.39
N ILE A 166 22.50 3.56 14.22
CA ILE A 166 23.35 3.15 13.09
C ILE A 166 24.83 3.46 13.26
N PHE A 167 25.18 4.41 14.13
CA PHE A 167 26.55 4.88 14.32
C PHE A 167 27.01 4.74 15.76
N ASP A 168 26.38 3.82 16.51
CA ASP A 168 26.87 3.40 17.82
C ASP A 168 28.26 2.76 17.68
N ASP A 169 29.20 3.23 18.50
CA ASP A 169 30.63 2.93 18.35
C ASP A 169 31.14 1.78 19.23
N ASP A 170 30.26 1.10 19.98
CA ASP A 170 30.66 0.12 20.99
C ASP A 170 31.43 -1.09 20.43
N PHE A 171 31.22 -1.41 19.14
CA PHE A 171 31.88 -2.51 18.42
C PHE A 171 32.85 -2.03 17.33
N GLY A 172 33.22 -0.75 17.35
CA GLY A 172 34.03 -0.10 16.33
C GLY A 172 33.35 1.17 15.82
N ASN A 173 34.13 2.11 15.28
CA ASN A 173 33.60 3.37 14.75
C ASN A 173 32.49 3.11 13.71
N ASP A 174 31.34 3.75 13.88
CA ASP A 174 30.15 3.61 13.05
C ASP A 174 29.69 2.14 12.85
N SER A 175 29.98 1.25 13.81
CA SER A 175 29.62 -0.18 13.71
C SER A 175 28.11 -0.41 13.81
N GLY A 176 27.43 0.38 14.63
CA GLY A 176 25.99 0.35 14.87
C GLY A 176 25.55 -0.60 15.98
N SER A 177 24.31 -0.45 16.45
CA SER A 177 23.71 -1.29 17.49
C SER A 177 22.19 -1.34 17.33
N VAL A 178 21.56 -2.39 17.87
CA VAL A 178 20.09 -2.49 17.94
C VAL A 178 19.62 -2.72 19.36
N TYR A 179 18.58 -1.99 19.76
CA TYR A 179 18.00 -2.03 21.09
C TYR A 179 16.59 -2.58 21.00
N ILE A 180 16.24 -3.48 21.92
CA ILE A 180 14.95 -4.16 21.95
C ILE A 180 14.27 -3.76 23.25
N TYR A 181 13.08 -3.19 23.13
CA TYR A 181 12.24 -2.80 24.26
C TYR A 181 11.01 -3.69 24.30
N LYS A 182 10.52 -3.95 25.52
CA LYS A 182 9.25 -4.67 25.75
C LYS A 182 8.27 -3.82 26.54
N LEU A 183 7.00 -3.90 26.16
CA LEU A 183 5.91 -3.27 26.91
C LEU A 183 5.58 -4.10 28.16
N GLN A 184 5.95 -3.58 29.33
CA GLN A 184 5.74 -4.23 30.62
C GLN A 184 5.08 -3.28 31.61
N SER A 185 3.96 -3.71 32.19
CA SER A 185 3.16 -2.89 33.13
C SER A 185 2.81 -1.50 32.57
N GLY A 186 2.59 -1.43 31.26
CA GLY A 186 2.27 -0.19 30.55
C GLY A 186 3.48 0.67 30.18
N TYR A 187 4.73 0.25 30.40
CA TYR A 187 5.92 1.02 30.01
C TYR A 187 6.83 0.23 29.08
N TRP A 188 7.48 0.91 28.13
CA TRP A 188 8.49 0.33 27.26
C TRP A 188 9.83 0.29 27.99
N ASN A 189 10.29 -0.90 28.34
CA ASN A 189 11.52 -1.12 29.09
C ASN A 189 12.56 -1.80 28.20
N LEU A 190 13.81 -1.37 28.29
CA LEU A 190 14.92 -2.02 27.58
C LEU A 190 14.98 -3.48 28.03
N HIS A 191 14.85 -4.38 27.05
CA HIS A 191 14.96 -5.82 27.23
C HIS A 191 16.37 -6.29 26.90
N GLN A 192 16.94 -5.84 25.78
CA GLN A 192 18.26 -6.27 25.32
C GLN A 192 18.88 -5.27 24.34
N LYS A 193 20.21 -5.10 24.37
CA LYS A 193 21.01 -4.52 23.28
C LYS A 193 21.67 -5.68 22.52
N ILE A 194 21.51 -5.73 21.20
CA ILE A 194 22.06 -6.77 20.34
C ILE A 194 23.05 -6.20 19.33
N ASN A 195 24.03 -7.02 18.98
CA ASN A 195 25.09 -6.80 18.00
C ASN A 195 25.26 -8.10 17.19
N SER A 196 26.02 -8.03 16.11
CA SER A 196 26.35 -9.19 15.28
C SER A 196 27.75 -9.71 15.59
N ILE A 197 27.93 -11.04 15.57
CA ILE A 197 29.22 -11.69 15.83
C ILE A 197 30.27 -11.32 14.76
N ASN A 198 29.82 -11.04 13.54
CA ASN A 198 30.67 -10.66 12.41
C ASN A 198 30.62 -9.16 12.09
N GLN A 199 30.17 -8.35 13.04
CA GLN A 199 30.10 -6.90 12.88
C GLN A 199 31.50 -6.28 12.86
N GLU A 200 31.73 -5.38 11.91
CA GLU A 200 32.96 -4.61 11.77
C GLU A 200 32.71 -3.09 11.84
N GLU A 201 33.81 -2.33 11.90
CA GLU A 201 33.81 -0.87 11.82
C GLU A 201 33.14 -0.40 10.52
N GLY A 202 32.18 0.53 10.63
CA GLY A 202 31.49 1.12 9.49
C GLY A 202 30.35 0.29 8.89
N ASP A 203 30.04 -0.90 9.42
CA ASP A 203 28.98 -1.77 8.89
C ASP A 203 27.56 -1.16 8.98
N ALA A 204 27.38 -0.19 9.87
CA ALA A 204 26.10 0.45 10.21
C ALA A 204 24.98 -0.56 10.50
N PHE A 205 25.25 -1.52 11.39
CA PHE A 205 24.25 -2.47 11.89
C PHE A 205 23.07 -1.75 12.54
N GLY A 206 21.86 -2.14 12.19
CA GLY A 206 20.64 -1.46 12.65
C GLY A 206 20.14 -0.38 11.70
N ILE A 207 20.70 -0.28 10.48
CA ILE A 207 20.22 0.67 9.46
C ILE A 207 18.82 0.40 8.96
N SER A 208 18.42 -0.86 9.04
CA SER A 208 17.05 -1.31 8.89
C SER A 208 16.79 -2.41 9.91
N VAL A 209 15.59 -2.44 10.48
CA VAL A 209 15.17 -3.44 11.46
C VAL A 209 13.75 -3.86 11.14
N SER A 210 13.43 -5.13 11.39
CA SER A 210 12.03 -5.60 11.39
C SER A 210 11.85 -6.77 12.34
N THR A 211 10.64 -6.96 12.87
CA THR A 211 10.26 -8.07 13.75
C THR A 211 8.84 -8.58 13.47
N ASN A 212 8.67 -9.90 13.59
CA ASN A 212 7.35 -10.55 13.61
C ASN A 212 7.01 -11.11 15.01
N GLY A 213 7.70 -10.61 16.05
CA GLY A 213 7.58 -11.07 17.44
C GLY A 213 8.29 -12.40 17.76
N ILE A 214 8.68 -13.17 16.74
CA ILE A 214 9.42 -14.44 16.88
C ILE A 214 10.87 -14.28 16.42
N ASN A 215 11.09 -13.51 15.36
CA ASN A 215 12.36 -13.22 14.75
C ASN A 215 12.57 -11.70 14.69
N ILE A 216 13.83 -11.29 14.68
CA ILE A 216 14.26 -9.93 14.35
C ILE A 216 15.25 -10.03 13.20
N ALA A 217 15.02 -9.24 12.15
CA ALA A 217 15.97 -9.06 11.05
C ALA A 217 16.63 -7.69 11.19
N VAL A 218 17.95 -7.64 11.03
CA VAL A 218 18.74 -6.42 11.12
C VAL A 218 19.64 -6.29 9.90
N GLY A 219 19.52 -5.18 9.17
CA GLY A 219 20.39 -4.86 8.04
C GLY A 219 21.69 -4.17 8.45
N SER A 220 22.73 -4.44 7.66
CA SER A 220 24.05 -3.79 7.67
C SER A 220 24.46 -3.51 6.23
N LYS A 221 23.95 -2.42 5.64
CA LYS A 221 24.10 -2.18 4.20
C LYS A 221 25.55 -1.89 3.76
N TYR A 222 26.42 -1.51 4.69
CA TYR A 222 27.84 -1.26 4.43
C TYR A 222 28.73 -2.45 4.84
N SER A 223 28.16 -3.59 5.23
CA SER A 223 28.98 -4.73 5.60
C SER A 223 29.78 -5.24 4.40
N ASN A 224 31.04 -5.56 4.67
CA ASN A 224 31.96 -6.10 3.66
C ASN A 224 31.81 -7.62 3.42
N LEU A 225 30.78 -8.25 4.01
CA LEU A 225 30.47 -9.66 3.76
C LEU A 225 29.92 -9.84 2.34
N GLY A 226 30.68 -10.52 1.48
CA GLY A 226 30.28 -10.83 0.10
C GLY A 226 30.79 -9.84 -0.97
N GLY A 227 31.44 -8.75 -0.57
CA GLY A 227 31.98 -7.69 -1.44
C GLY A 227 32.19 -6.40 -0.65
N ILE A 228 32.85 -5.40 -1.23
CA ILE A 228 33.04 -4.08 -0.60
C ILE A 228 31.69 -3.39 -0.45
N ASP A 229 31.27 -3.09 0.78
CA ASP A 229 29.94 -2.55 1.08
C ASP A 229 28.79 -3.28 0.34
N ALA A 230 28.92 -4.61 0.16
CA ALA A 230 27.89 -5.40 -0.51
C ALA A 230 26.61 -5.50 0.34
N GLY A 231 26.77 -5.42 1.65
CA GLY A 231 25.72 -5.45 2.65
C GLY A 231 25.31 -6.86 3.10
N SER A 232 24.73 -6.94 4.30
CA SER A 232 24.25 -8.19 4.88
C SER A 232 23.01 -7.98 5.75
N VAL A 233 22.32 -9.08 6.08
CA VAL A 233 21.21 -9.11 7.04
C VAL A 233 21.46 -10.20 8.07
N VAL A 234 21.32 -9.85 9.35
CA VAL A 234 21.46 -10.79 10.46
C VAL A 234 20.10 -11.06 11.09
N ILE A 235 19.83 -12.33 11.34
CA ILE A 235 18.59 -12.79 11.95
C ILE A 235 18.83 -13.23 13.39
N PHE A 236 17.96 -12.78 14.27
CA PHE A 236 17.92 -13.16 15.68
C PHE A 236 16.61 -13.88 16.00
N ASN A 237 16.70 -14.95 16.78
CA ASN A 237 15.53 -15.66 17.30
C ASN A 237 15.48 -15.58 18.82
N LYS A 238 14.27 -15.58 19.36
CA LYS A 238 14.06 -15.58 20.81
C LYS A 238 14.20 -17.00 21.39
N ILE A 239 15.22 -17.22 22.22
CA ILE A 239 15.48 -18.48 22.93
C ILE A 239 15.66 -18.19 24.41
N ASN A 240 14.82 -18.80 25.26
CA ASN A 240 14.83 -18.56 26.72
C ASN A 240 14.71 -17.08 27.13
N ASP A 241 13.88 -16.33 26.40
CA ASP A 241 13.66 -14.89 26.57
C ASP A 241 14.82 -13.97 26.13
N GLU A 242 15.90 -14.52 25.56
CA GLU A 242 17.00 -13.76 24.96
C GLU A 242 16.96 -13.85 23.44
N TRP A 243 17.31 -12.76 22.75
CA TRP A 243 17.50 -12.73 21.31
C TRP A 243 18.92 -13.17 20.96
N ILE A 244 19.03 -14.20 20.13
CA ILE A 244 20.30 -14.83 19.77
C ILE A 244 20.42 -14.85 18.25
N GLU A 245 21.56 -14.44 17.73
CA GLU A 245 21.89 -14.54 16.31
C GLU A 245 21.80 -16.00 15.85
N VAL A 246 21.03 -16.27 14.79
CA VAL A 246 20.84 -17.61 14.22
C VAL A 246 21.31 -17.72 12.77
N GLN A 247 21.36 -16.62 12.03
CA GLN A 247 21.74 -16.62 10.62
C GLN A 247 22.27 -15.25 10.19
N ASN A 248 23.29 -15.25 9.34
CA ASN A 248 23.76 -14.08 8.60
C ASN A 248 23.55 -14.37 7.11
N ILE A 249 22.89 -13.45 6.41
CA ILE A 249 22.41 -13.57 5.04
C ILE A 249 23.12 -12.53 4.18
N VAL A 250 23.73 -13.02 3.10
CA VAL A 250 24.25 -12.21 1.99
C VAL A 250 23.49 -12.58 0.71
N ALA A 251 23.37 -11.64 -0.23
CA ALA A 251 22.81 -11.93 -1.54
C ALA A 251 23.63 -13.02 -2.26
N PHE A 252 22.96 -13.97 -2.93
CA PHE A 252 23.66 -15.06 -3.64
C PHE A 252 24.51 -14.58 -4.82
N ASP A 253 24.17 -13.40 -5.34
CA ASP A 253 24.83 -12.68 -6.43
C ASP A 253 25.46 -11.37 -5.93
N SER A 254 25.86 -11.30 -4.66
CA SER A 254 26.44 -10.11 -4.03
C SER A 254 27.56 -9.47 -4.86
N SER A 255 27.48 -8.15 -5.02
CA SER A 255 28.53 -7.32 -5.61
C SER A 255 28.89 -6.12 -4.75
N ASP A 256 30.02 -5.51 -5.08
CA ASP A 256 30.48 -4.31 -4.40
C ASP A 256 29.44 -3.18 -4.54
N TYR A 257 29.12 -2.51 -3.43
CA TYR A 257 28.20 -1.37 -3.35
C TYR A 257 26.73 -1.66 -3.72
N ASP A 258 26.30 -2.93 -3.72
CA ASP A 258 24.90 -3.30 -3.94
C ASP A 258 23.98 -2.83 -2.77
N TYR A 259 24.56 -2.68 -1.57
CA TYR A 259 23.90 -2.25 -0.33
C TYR A 259 22.70 -3.14 0.08
N PHE A 260 22.88 -4.46 0.01
CA PHE A 260 21.92 -5.45 0.51
C PHE A 260 21.63 -5.23 2.01
N GLY A 261 20.36 -5.28 2.41
CA GLY A 261 19.95 -4.95 3.78
C GLY A 261 19.67 -3.46 3.99
N SER A 262 19.57 -2.66 2.92
CA SER A 262 19.14 -1.26 3.00
C SER A 262 17.73 -1.10 3.58
N SER A 263 16.85 -2.07 3.34
CA SER A 263 15.54 -2.22 3.99
C SER A 263 15.29 -3.71 4.21
N VAL A 264 14.71 -4.04 5.36
CA VAL A 264 14.32 -5.41 5.73
C VAL A 264 12.91 -5.41 6.26
N LEU A 265 12.13 -6.44 5.91
CA LEU A 265 10.79 -6.64 6.44
C LEU A 265 10.56 -8.11 6.74
N LEU A 266 9.97 -8.38 7.90
CA LEU A 266 9.48 -9.68 8.30
C LEU A 266 7.96 -9.68 8.30
N ASP A 267 7.36 -10.65 7.62
CA ASP A 267 6.00 -11.10 7.91
C ASP A 267 6.03 -12.47 8.61
N GLU A 268 4.88 -13.14 8.73
CA GLU A 268 4.78 -14.45 9.39
C GLU A 268 5.55 -15.56 8.65
N SER A 269 5.79 -15.41 7.35
CA SER A 269 6.26 -16.47 6.45
C SER A 269 7.45 -16.09 5.56
N LYS A 270 7.74 -14.81 5.40
CA LYS A 270 8.74 -14.27 4.49
C LYS A 270 9.61 -13.22 5.18
N LEU A 271 10.87 -13.20 4.76
CA LEU A 271 11.78 -12.07 4.91
C LEU A 271 11.96 -11.43 3.55
N ILE A 272 11.81 -10.12 3.48
CA ILE A 272 12.04 -9.31 2.28
C ILE A 272 13.25 -8.43 2.56
N VAL A 273 14.22 -8.42 1.65
CA VAL A 273 15.45 -7.64 1.75
C VAL A 273 15.70 -6.85 0.48
N SER A 274 15.92 -5.55 0.62
CA SER A 274 16.24 -4.67 -0.50
C SER A 274 17.73 -4.52 -0.73
N SER A 275 18.09 -4.38 -2.01
CA SER A 275 19.42 -4.04 -2.51
C SER A 275 19.29 -3.01 -3.64
N PRO A 276 18.97 -1.74 -3.29
CA PRO A 276 18.56 -0.73 -4.27
C PRO A 276 19.67 -0.31 -5.24
N TYR A 277 20.93 -0.65 -4.95
CA TYR A 277 22.07 -0.35 -5.83
C TYR A 277 22.54 -1.58 -6.59
N SER A 278 21.83 -2.71 -6.47
CA SER A 278 22.15 -3.91 -7.24
C SER A 278 22.12 -3.65 -8.74
N ASP A 279 23.21 -4.03 -9.41
CA ASP A 279 23.32 -3.98 -10.85
C ASP A 279 22.55 -5.14 -11.51
N SER A 280 21.80 -4.86 -12.57
CA SER A 280 21.09 -5.89 -13.34
C SER A 280 21.83 -6.24 -14.63
N SER A 281 22.02 -7.55 -14.87
CA SER A 281 22.61 -8.07 -16.11
C SER A 281 21.59 -8.53 -17.15
N TYR A 282 20.29 -8.47 -16.84
CA TYR A 282 19.24 -9.15 -17.60
C TYR A 282 18.96 -8.54 -18.99
N SER A 283 19.34 -7.29 -19.24
CA SER A 283 19.05 -6.56 -20.50
C SER A 283 20.19 -5.64 -20.98
N GLY A 284 21.43 -5.96 -20.60
CA GLY A 284 22.62 -5.11 -20.81
C GLY A 284 22.88 -4.30 -19.54
N TYR A 285 24.09 -4.40 -18.98
CA TYR A 285 24.48 -3.84 -17.67
C TYR A 285 23.74 -2.55 -17.27
N MET A 286 22.73 -2.69 -16.41
CA MET A 286 21.98 -1.58 -15.82
C MET A 286 22.54 -1.33 -14.42
N LEU A 287 23.29 -0.23 -14.27
CA LEU A 287 23.88 0.10 -12.98
C LEU A 287 22.80 0.61 -12.02
N ASN A 288 22.85 0.16 -10.77
CA ASN A 288 21.95 0.59 -9.70
C ASN A 288 20.46 0.55 -10.09
N ALA A 289 20.05 -0.45 -10.88
CA ALA A 289 18.63 -0.64 -11.19
C ALA A 289 17.85 -1.04 -9.93
N GLY A 290 18.52 -1.73 -9.01
CA GLY A 290 17.97 -2.17 -7.75
C GLY A 290 17.29 -3.53 -7.84
N SER A 291 17.13 -4.17 -6.70
CA SER A 291 16.57 -5.51 -6.58
C SER A 291 16.01 -5.75 -5.18
N VAL A 292 15.02 -6.64 -5.09
CA VAL A 292 14.48 -7.12 -3.81
C VAL A 292 14.57 -8.64 -3.78
N TYR A 293 14.94 -9.18 -2.62
CA TYR A 293 15.17 -10.59 -2.38
C TYR A 293 14.18 -11.09 -1.34
N ILE A 294 13.55 -12.22 -1.60
CA ILE A 294 12.56 -12.83 -0.72
C ILE A 294 13.10 -14.16 -0.23
N TYR A 295 12.98 -14.39 1.07
CA TYR A 295 13.38 -15.61 1.74
C TYR A 295 12.17 -16.21 2.45
N ASN A 296 12.00 -17.53 2.37
CA ASN A 296 10.97 -18.23 3.12
C ASN A 296 11.47 -18.50 4.54
N ILE A 297 10.58 -18.30 5.53
CA ILE A 297 10.87 -18.56 6.94
C ILE A 297 10.53 -20.02 7.25
N GLY A 298 11.55 -20.81 7.56
CA GLY A 298 11.41 -22.18 8.05
C GLY A 298 12.25 -22.40 9.31
N ASN A 299 12.98 -23.52 9.36
CA ASN A 299 14.04 -23.69 10.36
C ASN A 299 15.23 -22.74 10.11
N TYR A 300 15.37 -22.31 8.86
CA TYR A 300 16.33 -21.34 8.35
C TYR A 300 15.59 -20.39 7.40
N PHE A 301 16.23 -19.27 7.07
CA PHE A 301 15.75 -18.32 6.07
C PHE A 301 16.34 -18.70 4.73
N ASP A 302 15.53 -19.36 3.89
CA ASP A 302 15.95 -19.93 2.62
C ASP A 302 15.57 -19.00 1.47
N PHE A 303 16.52 -18.67 0.60
CA PHE A 303 16.26 -17.82 -0.57
C PHE A 303 15.14 -18.42 -1.45
N SER A 304 14.17 -17.59 -1.79
CA SER A 304 13.02 -17.93 -2.61
C SER A 304 13.13 -17.33 -4.01
N ILE A 305 13.09 -16.00 -4.10
CA ILE A 305 13.04 -15.28 -5.37
C ILE A 305 13.71 -13.92 -5.27
N LYS A 306 14.30 -13.47 -6.38
CA LYS A 306 14.79 -12.11 -6.61
C LYS A 306 13.82 -11.42 -7.58
N ILE A 307 13.30 -10.26 -7.21
CA ILE A 307 12.37 -9.46 -8.02
C ILE A 307 13.04 -8.17 -8.49
N LEU A 308 12.69 -7.75 -9.69
CA LEU A 308 13.11 -6.50 -10.35
C LEU A 308 11.88 -5.87 -11.01
N ALA A 309 11.89 -4.55 -11.18
CA ALA A 309 10.90 -3.85 -12.00
C ALA A 309 10.92 -4.38 -13.45
N SER A 310 9.74 -4.57 -14.06
CA SER A 310 9.63 -5.02 -15.45
C SER A 310 10.22 -4.03 -16.46
N ASP A 311 10.26 -2.75 -16.10
CA ASP A 311 10.83 -1.63 -16.84
C ASP A 311 12.12 -1.09 -16.19
N ALA A 312 12.81 -1.91 -15.38
CA ALA A 312 14.05 -1.53 -14.70
C ALA A 312 15.03 -0.78 -15.61
N TYR A 313 15.55 0.34 -15.12
CA TYR A 313 16.51 1.19 -15.82
C TYR A 313 17.66 1.65 -14.90
N LEU A 314 18.61 2.37 -15.50
CA LEU A 314 19.82 2.87 -14.84
C LEU A 314 19.47 3.86 -13.72
N ASN A 315 19.93 3.60 -12.49
CA ASN A 315 19.73 4.42 -11.29
C ASN A 315 18.27 4.58 -10.82
N ASP A 316 17.40 3.63 -11.16
CA ASP A 316 16.00 3.62 -10.73
C ASP A 316 15.82 3.36 -9.23
N TYR A 317 16.81 2.70 -8.62
CA TYR A 317 16.85 2.33 -7.20
C TYR A 317 15.64 1.51 -6.74
N PHE A 318 15.23 0.53 -7.54
CA PHE A 318 14.15 -0.39 -7.18
C PHE A 318 14.47 -1.11 -5.86
N GLY A 319 13.51 -1.12 -4.92
CA GLY A 319 13.74 -1.60 -3.55
C GLY A 319 14.10 -0.50 -2.56
N SER A 320 14.06 0.76 -2.97
CA SER A 320 14.29 1.93 -2.10
C SER A 320 13.37 1.98 -0.87
N SER A 321 12.13 1.52 -1.02
CA SER A 321 11.19 1.24 0.07
C SER A 321 10.36 0.01 -0.30
N VAL A 322 10.03 -0.81 0.70
CA VAL A 322 9.24 -2.02 0.53
C VAL A 322 8.17 -2.08 1.62
N SER A 323 7.07 -2.77 1.34
CA SER A 323 6.05 -3.15 2.33
C SER A 323 5.36 -4.44 1.91
N THR A 324 4.82 -5.20 2.86
CA THR A 324 4.15 -6.48 2.58
C THR A 324 2.88 -6.63 3.39
N TYR A 325 1.88 -7.25 2.76
CA TYR A 325 0.71 -7.77 3.45
C TYR A 325 0.23 -9.03 2.74
N ASP A 326 0.18 -10.14 3.48
CA ASP A 326 -0.22 -11.45 2.96
C ASP A 326 0.65 -11.88 1.75
N GLN A 327 0.06 -12.03 0.56
CA GLN A 327 0.78 -12.39 -0.66
C GLN A 327 1.26 -11.20 -1.49
N TRP A 328 0.96 -9.97 -1.06
CA TRP A 328 1.27 -8.75 -1.80
C TRP A 328 2.50 -8.05 -1.24
N ILE A 329 3.37 -7.61 -2.15
CA ILE A 329 4.56 -6.83 -1.82
C ILE A 329 4.53 -5.55 -2.65
N ALA A 330 4.59 -4.41 -1.98
CA ALA A 330 4.83 -3.11 -2.61
C ALA A 330 6.33 -2.86 -2.63
N VAL A 331 6.85 -2.42 -3.77
CA VAL A 331 8.25 -2.07 -3.95
C VAL A 331 8.33 -0.75 -4.68
N SER A 332 9.11 0.18 -4.14
CA SER A 332 9.27 1.51 -4.72
C SER A 332 10.56 1.66 -5.50
N SER A 333 10.49 2.51 -6.51
CA SER A 333 11.61 2.92 -7.34
C SER A 333 11.61 4.44 -7.47
N GLN A 334 12.20 5.12 -6.49
CA GLN A 334 12.14 6.58 -6.30
C GLN A 334 12.64 7.42 -7.49
N ARG A 335 13.39 6.81 -8.42
CA ARG A 335 13.95 7.49 -9.60
C ARG A 335 13.45 6.93 -10.93
N ASN A 336 12.57 5.92 -10.90
CA ASN A 336 11.94 5.42 -12.12
C ASN A 336 11.06 6.50 -12.75
N ASP A 337 11.06 6.58 -14.07
CA ASP A 337 10.62 7.74 -14.84
C ASP A 337 9.24 7.57 -15.49
N HIS A 338 8.23 8.24 -14.92
CA HIS A 338 7.14 8.87 -15.67
C HIS A 338 7.44 10.36 -15.90
N GLY A 339 8.73 10.71 -16.07
CA GLY A 339 9.27 12.08 -16.02
C GLY A 339 10.72 12.09 -15.50
N SER A 340 11.33 13.25 -15.24
CA SER A 340 12.69 13.27 -14.64
C SER A 340 12.61 12.96 -13.14
N ASN A 341 12.85 11.72 -12.72
CA ASN A 341 12.77 11.25 -11.32
C ASN A 341 11.40 11.48 -10.64
N SER A 342 10.30 11.21 -11.35
CA SER A 342 8.97 11.30 -10.75
C SER A 342 8.72 10.20 -9.72
N GLY A 343 9.37 9.03 -9.86
CA GLY A 343 9.20 7.87 -8.98
C GLY A 343 8.07 6.93 -9.44
N ALA A 344 8.06 5.70 -8.92
CA ALA A 344 7.06 4.67 -9.21
C ALA A 344 6.92 3.65 -8.06
N VAL A 345 5.76 3.03 -7.96
CA VAL A 345 5.47 1.92 -7.03
C VAL A 345 5.01 0.70 -7.81
N TYR A 346 5.51 -0.47 -7.44
CA TYR A 346 5.17 -1.75 -8.06
C TYR A 346 4.56 -2.67 -7.01
N LEU A 347 3.43 -3.29 -7.35
CA LEU A 347 2.80 -4.32 -6.54
C LEU A 347 3.02 -5.68 -7.17
N TYR A 348 3.59 -6.60 -6.39
CA TYR A 348 3.79 -7.99 -6.77
C TYR A 348 2.89 -8.89 -5.96
N GLN A 349 2.13 -9.74 -6.63
CA GLN A 349 1.42 -10.86 -6.00
C GLN A 349 2.27 -12.11 -6.10
N ILE A 350 2.70 -12.67 -4.97
CA ILE A 350 3.63 -13.80 -4.93
C ILE A 350 3.06 -14.94 -4.10
N GLU A 351 2.88 -16.09 -4.77
CA GLU A 351 2.40 -17.35 -4.18
C GLU A 351 3.31 -18.49 -4.67
N ASP A 352 3.59 -19.47 -3.80
CA ASP A 352 4.42 -20.65 -4.13
C ASP A 352 5.75 -20.32 -4.83
N ASN A 353 6.43 -19.25 -4.40
CA ASN A 353 7.69 -18.74 -4.97
C ASN A 353 7.59 -18.33 -6.45
N GLN A 354 6.40 -17.95 -6.91
CA GLN A 354 6.16 -17.44 -8.26
C GLN A 354 5.46 -16.09 -8.21
N ILE A 355 5.87 -15.18 -9.11
CA ILE A 355 5.14 -13.93 -9.35
C ILE A 355 3.91 -14.29 -10.17
N LEU A 356 2.74 -14.12 -9.58
CA LEU A 356 1.46 -14.31 -10.25
C LEU A 356 1.06 -13.06 -11.04
N GLN A 357 1.35 -11.89 -10.48
CA GLN A 357 0.96 -10.60 -11.03
C GLN A 357 1.96 -9.51 -10.64
N GLU A 358 2.15 -8.56 -11.56
CA GLU A 358 2.83 -7.29 -11.35
C GLU A 358 1.89 -6.16 -11.78
N LEU A 359 1.77 -5.14 -10.94
CA LEU A 359 1.06 -3.90 -11.24
C LEU A 359 2.02 -2.73 -11.02
N LYS A 360 2.12 -1.83 -11.99
CA LYS A 360 2.72 -0.51 -11.77
C LYS A 360 1.62 0.45 -11.31
N VAL A 361 1.83 1.09 -10.18
CA VAL A 361 0.96 2.10 -9.59
C VAL A 361 1.63 3.45 -9.80
N ASP A 362 1.06 4.26 -10.68
CA ASP A 362 1.46 5.63 -10.94
C ASP A 362 0.28 6.57 -10.58
N SER A 363 0.55 7.83 -10.28
CA SER A 363 -0.49 8.88 -10.16
C SER A 363 -0.47 9.77 -11.41
N ASP A 364 -1.65 10.20 -11.86
CA ASP A 364 -1.78 11.19 -12.94
C ASP A 364 -1.31 12.60 -12.48
N ASN A 365 -1.12 12.79 -11.17
CA ASN A 365 -0.69 14.06 -10.57
C ASN A 365 0.84 14.17 -10.40
N LEU A 366 1.62 13.18 -10.86
CA LEU A 366 3.07 13.20 -10.67
C LEU A 366 3.76 14.18 -11.62
N GLU A 367 4.55 15.07 -11.04
CA GLU A 367 5.46 15.95 -11.75
C GLU A 367 6.91 15.43 -11.70
N ALA A 368 7.80 16.13 -12.41
CA ALA A 368 9.21 15.81 -12.37
C ALA A 368 9.78 16.12 -10.99
N TYR A 369 10.54 15.18 -10.43
CA TYR A 369 11.19 15.27 -9.12
C TYR A 369 10.28 15.13 -7.90
N ASP A 370 9.04 14.65 -8.07
CA ASP A 370 8.14 14.35 -6.94
C ASP A 370 8.65 13.22 -6.05
N GLN A 371 9.42 12.28 -6.63
CA GLN A 371 9.96 11.11 -5.94
C GLN A 371 8.88 10.23 -5.30
N TYR A 372 7.76 10.05 -6.01
CA TYR A 372 6.67 9.16 -5.63
C TYR A 372 7.17 7.74 -5.32
N GLY A 373 6.62 7.16 -4.26
CA GLY A 373 7.17 5.93 -3.67
C GLY A 373 8.43 6.19 -2.84
N TYR A 374 8.62 7.41 -2.32
CA TYR A 374 9.69 7.66 -1.36
C TYR A 374 9.60 6.72 -0.16
N SER A 375 8.37 6.46 0.27
CA SER A 375 8.03 5.42 1.23
C SER A 375 6.72 4.76 0.83
N VAL A 376 6.54 3.48 1.17
CA VAL A 376 5.30 2.74 0.92
C VAL A 376 4.89 1.91 2.12
N ALA A 377 3.59 1.76 2.33
CA ALA A 377 3.05 0.84 3.32
C ALA A 377 1.79 0.13 2.81
N LEU A 378 1.66 -1.16 3.13
CA LEU A 378 0.53 -2.01 2.78
C LEU A 378 -0.21 -2.49 4.03
N TYR A 379 -1.54 -2.44 3.97
CA TYR A 379 -2.39 -3.17 4.90
C TYR A 379 -3.68 -3.59 4.21
N LYS A 380 -3.92 -4.90 4.12
CA LYS A 380 -5.07 -5.49 3.39
C LYS A 380 -5.10 -5.07 1.93
N ASN A 381 -6.05 -4.21 1.57
CA ASN A 381 -6.26 -3.73 0.20
C ASN A 381 -5.87 -2.26 0.04
N LYS A 382 -5.28 -1.65 1.08
CA LYS A 382 -4.83 -0.27 1.11
C LYS A 382 -3.33 -0.20 0.86
N LEU A 383 -2.95 0.61 -0.10
CA LEU A 383 -1.56 1.03 -0.36
C LEU A 383 -1.49 2.51 -0.07
N ILE A 384 -0.51 2.93 0.74
CA ILE A 384 -0.13 4.32 0.86
C ILE A 384 1.29 4.51 0.32
N ALA A 385 1.49 5.55 -0.47
CA ALA A 385 2.78 5.91 -1.06
C ALA A 385 3.10 7.38 -0.78
N GLY A 386 4.25 7.66 -0.19
CA GLY A 386 4.74 9.01 0.05
C GLY A 386 5.50 9.61 -1.14
N SER A 387 5.42 10.92 -1.30
CA SER A 387 6.04 11.69 -2.38
C SER A 387 6.58 13.00 -1.80
N ILE A 388 7.88 13.05 -1.51
CA ILE A 388 8.46 14.19 -0.75
C ILE A 388 8.68 15.45 -1.60
N GLY A 389 8.84 15.30 -2.92
CA GLY A 389 9.10 16.40 -3.84
C GLY A 389 7.85 17.05 -4.39
N ASP A 390 6.68 16.47 -4.12
CA ASP A 390 5.38 16.98 -4.53
C ASP A 390 5.19 18.42 -4.01
N ASP A 391 4.76 19.32 -4.90
CA ASP A 391 4.64 20.73 -4.61
C ASP A 391 3.20 21.20 -4.39
N GLY A 392 2.26 20.28 -4.18
CA GLY A 392 0.86 20.59 -3.88
C GLY A 392 -0.08 20.37 -5.07
N ASP A 393 -1.18 21.11 -5.10
CA ASP A 393 -2.08 21.18 -6.26
C ASP A 393 -2.67 22.60 -6.38
N ASP A 394 -3.33 22.88 -7.52
CA ASP A 394 -3.97 24.18 -7.77
C ASP A 394 -5.07 24.53 -6.74
N ASN A 395 -5.60 23.55 -5.99
CA ASN A 395 -6.69 23.73 -5.04
C ASN A 395 -6.20 24.04 -3.62
N VAL A 396 -5.01 23.56 -3.24
CA VAL A 396 -4.39 23.80 -1.91
C VAL A 396 -3.26 24.82 -1.95
N GLY A 397 -2.70 25.12 -3.13
CA GLY A 397 -1.58 26.03 -3.32
C GLY A 397 -0.28 25.32 -3.66
N HIS A 398 0.61 26.00 -4.38
CA HIS A 398 1.91 25.49 -4.81
C HIS A 398 3.00 25.82 -3.78
N PHE A 399 3.45 24.82 -3.02
CA PHE A 399 4.49 24.91 -2.02
C PHE A 399 5.62 23.94 -2.37
N SER A 400 6.76 24.47 -2.85
CA SER A 400 7.83 23.63 -3.37
C SER A 400 8.33 22.58 -2.35
N ASN A 401 8.24 21.30 -2.72
CA ASN A 401 8.58 20.15 -1.87
C ASN A 401 7.88 20.16 -0.50
N SER A 402 6.61 20.59 -0.44
CA SER A 402 5.78 20.38 0.74
C SER A 402 5.55 18.89 0.99
N GLY A 403 5.51 18.10 -0.09
CA GLY A 403 5.27 16.68 -0.08
C GLY A 403 3.78 16.32 -0.08
N ALA A 404 3.51 15.05 -0.36
CA ALA A 404 2.18 14.45 -0.40
C ALA A 404 2.23 12.96 -0.05
N ALA A 405 1.08 12.39 0.27
CA ALA A 405 0.90 10.94 0.30
C ALA A 405 -0.32 10.55 -0.52
N TYR A 406 -0.26 9.39 -1.15
CA TYR A 406 -1.27 8.88 -2.05
C TYR A 406 -1.82 7.57 -1.52
N LEU A 407 -3.12 7.54 -1.25
CA LEU A 407 -3.83 6.38 -0.73
C LEU A 407 -4.63 5.72 -1.85
N TYR A 408 -4.41 4.41 -2.02
CA TYR A 408 -5.05 3.60 -3.06
C TYR A 408 -5.78 2.40 -2.46
N ASP A 409 -6.94 2.09 -3.04
CA ASP A 409 -7.52 0.75 -2.99
C ASP A 409 -7.00 -0.07 -4.18
N TYR A 410 -6.01 -0.93 -3.96
CA TYR A 410 -5.32 -1.66 -5.05
C TYR A 410 -5.92 -3.05 -5.35
N VAL A 411 -6.77 -3.55 -4.45
CA VAL A 411 -7.40 -4.87 -4.52
C VAL A 411 -8.87 -4.78 -4.06
N GLY A 412 -9.74 -5.60 -4.67
CA GLY A 412 -11.16 -5.69 -4.33
C GLY A 412 -12.03 -4.63 -5.00
N CYS A 413 -13.35 -4.78 -4.87
CA CYS A 413 -14.29 -3.73 -5.30
C CYS A 413 -14.28 -2.58 -4.32
N SER A 414 -13.97 -1.36 -4.79
CA SER A 414 -13.86 -0.15 -3.96
C SER A 414 -15.21 0.31 -3.38
N SER A 415 -16.33 -0.18 -3.92
CA SER A 415 -17.67 0.18 -3.47
C SER A 415 -18.34 -0.95 -2.71
N PHE A 416 -18.79 -0.68 -1.47
CA PHE A 416 -19.62 -1.61 -0.69
C PHE A 416 -21.00 -1.88 -1.32
N PHE A 417 -21.38 -1.11 -2.35
CA PHE A 417 -22.58 -1.34 -3.14
C PHE A 417 -22.40 -2.38 -4.25
N ALA A 418 -21.17 -2.83 -4.51
CA ALA A 418 -20.95 -3.93 -5.44
C ALA A 418 -21.51 -5.23 -4.86
N CYS A 419 -22.21 -6.00 -5.68
CA CYS A 419 -22.75 -7.32 -5.38
C CYS A 419 -21.68 -8.39 -5.21
N ASN A 420 -20.53 -8.18 -5.83
CA ASN A 420 -19.31 -8.90 -5.55
C ASN A 420 -18.35 -8.08 -4.67
N TYR A 421 -18.87 -7.13 -3.87
CA TYR A 421 -18.06 -6.47 -2.86
C TYR A 421 -17.44 -7.51 -1.95
N SER A 422 -16.12 -7.46 -1.87
CA SER A 422 -15.37 -8.32 -1.01
C SER A 422 -14.13 -7.58 -0.58
N ALA A 423 -14.11 -7.24 0.70
CA ALA A 423 -12.95 -6.65 1.38
C ALA A 423 -11.73 -7.59 1.40
N THR A 424 -11.87 -8.82 0.89
CA THR A 424 -10.83 -9.85 0.83
C THR A 424 -10.65 -10.43 -0.58
N SER A 425 -11.34 -9.91 -1.61
CA SER A 425 -11.20 -10.43 -2.98
C SER A 425 -9.91 -9.92 -3.58
N LEU A 426 -8.92 -10.81 -3.66
CA LEU A 426 -7.55 -10.56 -4.10
C LEU A 426 -7.39 -10.35 -5.61
N ILE A 427 -8.50 -10.26 -6.35
CA ILE A 427 -8.53 -10.07 -7.80
C ILE A 427 -9.42 -8.88 -8.09
N GLN A 428 -8.92 -7.93 -8.88
CA GLN A 428 -9.76 -6.93 -9.51
C GLN A 428 -10.59 -7.62 -10.60
N GLY A 429 -11.82 -7.99 -10.26
CA GLY A 429 -12.85 -8.36 -11.23
C GLY A 429 -13.78 -7.17 -11.48
N GLU A 430 -14.52 -7.17 -12.60
CA GLU A 430 -15.59 -6.21 -12.83
C GLU A 430 -16.49 -6.13 -11.59
N CYS A 431 -16.63 -4.95 -10.99
CA CYS A 431 -17.56 -4.76 -9.90
C CYS A 431 -18.97 -4.88 -10.46
N VAL A 432 -19.65 -5.94 -10.05
CA VAL A 432 -21.04 -6.20 -10.41
C VAL A 432 -21.87 -5.37 -9.46
N TYR A 433 -22.67 -4.45 -9.98
CA TYR A 433 -23.65 -3.73 -9.20
C TYR A 433 -25.03 -4.31 -9.50
N ALA A 434 -25.94 -4.20 -8.54
CA ALA A 434 -27.32 -4.59 -8.78
C ALA A 434 -27.96 -3.62 -9.77
N ASP A 435 -28.81 -4.12 -10.65
CA ASP A 435 -29.60 -3.29 -11.55
C ASP A 435 -30.51 -2.35 -10.75
N TYR A 436 -30.81 -1.18 -11.31
CA TYR A 436 -31.64 -0.18 -10.62
C TYR A 436 -33.01 -0.76 -10.22
N GLY A 437 -33.28 -0.84 -8.92
CA GLY A 437 -34.50 -1.43 -8.35
C GLY A 437 -34.37 -2.89 -7.89
N PHE A 438 -33.22 -3.51 -8.12
CA PHE A 438 -32.85 -4.85 -7.65
C PHE A 438 -31.74 -4.79 -6.60
N ASP A 439 -31.74 -5.76 -5.69
CA ASP A 439 -30.61 -6.08 -4.82
C ASP A 439 -29.64 -7.05 -5.52
N CYS A 440 -28.54 -7.38 -4.83
CA CYS A 440 -27.46 -8.21 -5.36
C CYS A 440 -27.77 -9.70 -5.52
N PHE A 441 -29.00 -10.11 -5.20
CA PHE A 441 -29.52 -11.46 -5.41
C PHE A 441 -30.69 -11.44 -6.41
N ASP A 442 -30.81 -10.39 -7.20
CA ASP A 442 -31.91 -10.13 -8.13
C ASP A 442 -33.28 -10.03 -7.43
N ASN A 443 -33.33 -9.72 -6.12
CA ASN A 443 -34.60 -9.42 -5.46
C ASN A 443 -34.96 -7.96 -5.66
N CYS A 444 -36.20 -7.73 -6.03
CA CYS A 444 -36.73 -6.39 -6.22
C CYS A 444 -37.03 -5.68 -4.90
N TYR A 445 -36.61 -4.41 -4.78
CA TYR A 445 -36.95 -3.55 -3.65
C TYR A 445 -37.50 -2.18 -4.05
N LEU A 446 -37.43 -1.81 -5.33
CA LEU A 446 -38.03 -0.58 -5.85
C LEU A 446 -39.03 -0.93 -6.97
N ASP A 447 -40.31 -0.95 -6.61
CA ASP A 447 -41.44 -1.09 -7.51
C ASP A 447 -41.82 0.31 -8.03
N ILE A 448 -41.55 0.60 -9.30
CA ILE A 448 -41.69 1.95 -9.88
C ILE A 448 -43.14 2.26 -10.25
N ASP A 449 -43.99 1.25 -10.45
CA ASP A 449 -45.36 1.40 -10.94
C ASP A 449 -46.44 0.72 -10.07
N GLU A 450 -46.07 0.24 -8.86
CA GLU A 450 -46.94 -0.42 -7.89
C GLU A 450 -47.68 -1.65 -8.46
N CYS A 451 -47.19 -2.22 -9.56
CA CYS A 451 -47.80 -3.39 -10.21
C CYS A 451 -46.90 -4.64 -10.21
N GLY A 452 -45.78 -4.61 -9.47
CA GLY A 452 -44.93 -5.78 -9.22
C GLY A 452 -43.93 -6.11 -10.32
N VAL A 453 -43.60 -5.14 -11.19
CA VAL A 453 -42.54 -5.26 -12.20
C VAL A 453 -41.31 -4.50 -11.74
N CYS A 454 -40.17 -5.16 -11.79
CA CYS A 454 -38.94 -4.67 -11.20
C CYS A 454 -37.90 -4.36 -12.27
N GLY A 455 -37.28 -3.19 -12.15
CA GLY A 455 -36.06 -2.73 -12.86
C GLY A 455 -35.96 -3.04 -14.37
N GLY A 456 -36.92 -2.63 -15.19
CA GLY A 456 -36.79 -2.69 -16.66
C GLY A 456 -37.23 -1.42 -17.38
N PRO A 457 -36.63 -1.08 -18.54
CA PRO A 457 -37.11 -0.03 -19.43
C PRO A 457 -38.30 -0.54 -20.27
N GLY A 458 -39.36 -1.02 -19.62
CA GLY A 458 -40.59 -1.40 -20.31
C GLY A 458 -41.27 -0.14 -20.86
N ILE A 459 -41.51 -0.09 -22.16
CA ILE A 459 -42.35 0.95 -22.74
C ILE A 459 -43.80 0.45 -22.66
N ASN A 460 -44.67 1.23 -22.03
CA ASN A 460 -46.09 0.90 -21.93
C ASN A 460 -46.68 0.74 -23.34
N GLY A 461 -47.25 -0.42 -23.65
CA GLY A 461 -47.78 -0.79 -24.96
C GLY A 461 -46.91 -1.64 -25.88
N ASP A 462 -45.67 -1.96 -25.49
CA ASP A 462 -44.87 -2.98 -26.17
C ASP A 462 -45.34 -4.38 -25.73
N ALA A 463 -46.09 -5.04 -26.61
CA ALA A 463 -46.80 -6.26 -26.33
C ALA A 463 -45.98 -7.51 -26.73
N ASN A 464 -45.01 -7.37 -27.64
CA ASN A 464 -44.18 -8.47 -28.11
C ASN A 464 -42.73 -8.45 -27.54
N SER A 465 -42.41 -7.44 -26.72
CA SER A 465 -41.11 -7.22 -26.07
C SER A 465 -39.96 -6.96 -27.05
N ASP A 466 -40.24 -6.31 -28.18
CA ASP A 466 -39.23 -5.88 -29.16
C ASP A 466 -38.73 -4.44 -28.96
N LEU A 467 -39.23 -3.75 -27.92
CA LEU A 467 -38.94 -2.36 -27.53
C LEU A 467 -39.48 -1.29 -28.49
N ASP A 468 -40.31 -1.66 -29.48
CA ASP A 468 -40.91 -0.73 -30.43
C ASP A 468 -42.45 -0.78 -30.37
N ILE A 469 -43.12 0.30 -29.94
CA ILE A 469 -44.59 0.35 -30.02
C ILE A 469 -45.04 0.50 -31.48
N ASN A 470 -45.57 -0.57 -32.06
CA ASN A 470 -45.96 -0.61 -33.46
C ASN A 470 -47.15 -1.54 -33.76
N VAL A 471 -47.43 -1.76 -35.04
CA VAL A 471 -48.59 -2.56 -35.47
C VAL A 471 -48.47 -4.03 -35.04
N ALA A 472 -47.26 -4.55 -34.88
CA ALA A 472 -47.03 -5.90 -34.38
C ALA A 472 -47.64 -6.09 -32.98
N ASP A 473 -47.58 -5.08 -32.11
CA ASP A 473 -48.14 -5.14 -30.76
C ASP A 473 -49.67 -5.28 -30.77
N ILE A 474 -50.32 -4.55 -31.68
CA ILE A 474 -51.76 -4.67 -31.90
C ILE A 474 -52.13 -6.08 -32.34
N VAL A 475 -51.36 -6.67 -33.27
CA VAL A 475 -51.60 -8.03 -33.76
C VAL A 475 -51.48 -9.04 -32.61
N TYR A 476 -50.44 -8.90 -31.80
CA TYR A 476 -50.24 -9.74 -30.61
C TYR A 476 -51.40 -9.63 -29.61
N LEU A 477 -51.90 -8.42 -29.37
CA LEU A 477 -53.01 -8.17 -28.46
C LEU A 477 -54.34 -8.75 -28.98
N VAL A 478 -54.59 -8.62 -30.29
CA VAL A 478 -55.76 -9.19 -30.94
C VAL A 478 -55.74 -10.72 -30.85
N ASP A 479 -54.61 -11.34 -31.19
CA ASP A 479 -54.43 -12.80 -31.15
C ASP A 479 -54.65 -13.35 -29.73
N PHE A 480 -54.25 -12.60 -28.71
CA PHE A 480 -54.55 -12.92 -27.31
C PHE A 480 -56.05 -12.84 -27.00
N ILE A 481 -56.73 -11.73 -27.35
CA ILE A 481 -58.15 -11.53 -27.04
C ILE A 481 -59.03 -12.59 -27.72
N ILE A 482 -58.67 -13.03 -28.93
CA ILE A 482 -59.40 -14.07 -29.65
C ILE A 482 -59.02 -15.50 -29.21
N GLY A 483 -58.03 -15.64 -28.32
CA GLY A 483 -57.65 -16.90 -27.68
C GLY A 483 -56.68 -17.77 -28.49
N ASP A 484 -55.99 -17.20 -29.49
CA ASP A 484 -55.03 -17.91 -30.34
C ASP A 484 -53.60 -17.94 -29.74
N LEU A 485 -53.33 -17.19 -28.67
CA LEU A 485 -52.06 -17.19 -27.93
C LEU A 485 -52.25 -17.49 -26.43
N VAL A 486 -51.29 -18.17 -25.81
CA VAL A 486 -51.40 -18.70 -24.43
C VAL A 486 -50.41 -18.05 -23.44
N TYR A 487 -49.53 -17.13 -23.86
CA TYR A 487 -48.52 -16.58 -22.95
C TYR A 487 -48.25 -15.09 -23.18
N PHE A 488 -48.59 -14.27 -22.18
CA PHE A 488 -48.22 -12.86 -22.07
C PHE A 488 -47.51 -12.69 -20.73
N PRO A 489 -46.21 -12.34 -20.71
CA PRO A 489 -45.47 -12.29 -19.46
C PRO A 489 -45.99 -11.18 -18.53
N ASN A 490 -46.50 -10.06 -19.06
CA ASN A 490 -46.90 -8.89 -18.28
C ASN A 490 -48.23 -8.30 -18.79
N GLN A 491 -49.35 -8.67 -18.17
CA GLN A 491 -50.69 -8.20 -18.57
C GLN A 491 -50.93 -6.70 -18.31
N CYS A 492 -50.20 -6.08 -17.36
CA CYS A 492 -50.39 -4.68 -16.99
C CYS A 492 -49.74 -3.67 -17.96
N ILE A 493 -48.65 -4.04 -18.65
CA ILE A 493 -47.93 -3.17 -19.61
C ILE A 493 -48.75 -2.93 -20.90
N VAL A 494 -49.81 -3.72 -21.11
CA VAL A 494 -50.66 -3.63 -22.29
C VAL A 494 -52.10 -3.26 -21.94
N ASP A 495 -52.38 -3.02 -20.66
CA ASP A 495 -53.64 -2.51 -20.14
C ASP A 495 -53.56 -0.99 -20.04
N PHE A 496 -53.90 -0.32 -21.14
CA PHE A 496 -53.73 1.11 -21.30
C PHE A 496 -54.69 1.94 -20.44
N ASN A 497 -55.85 1.38 -20.10
CA ASN A 497 -56.85 2.09 -19.30
C ASN A 497 -56.76 1.74 -17.80
N VAL A 498 -55.89 0.79 -17.44
CA VAL A 498 -55.56 0.36 -16.07
C VAL A 498 -56.78 -0.20 -15.34
N ASP A 499 -57.67 -0.88 -16.05
CA ASP A 499 -58.87 -1.51 -15.47
C ASP A 499 -58.67 -2.99 -15.08
N ASN A 500 -57.47 -3.53 -15.29
CA ASN A 500 -57.05 -4.92 -15.16
C ASN A 500 -57.78 -5.90 -16.08
N ILE A 501 -58.38 -5.42 -17.17
CA ILE A 501 -59.11 -6.23 -18.15
C ILE A 501 -58.60 -5.91 -19.54
N LEU A 502 -57.72 -6.77 -20.07
CA LEU A 502 -57.27 -6.61 -21.44
C LEU A 502 -58.42 -6.82 -22.44
N ASN A 503 -58.83 -5.76 -23.11
CA ASN A 503 -59.97 -5.74 -24.00
C ASN A 503 -59.80 -4.79 -25.19
N VAL A 504 -60.87 -4.62 -25.97
CA VAL A 504 -60.84 -3.80 -27.19
C VAL A 504 -60.52 -2.33 -26.89
N ALA A 505 -60.84 -1.83 -25.69
CA ALA A 505 -60.51 -0.48 -25.26
C ALA A 505 -58.99 -0.25 -25.25
N ASP A 506 -58.21 -1.24 -24.81
CA ASP A 506 -56.75 -1.14 -24.76
C ASP A 506 -56.13 -1.14 -26.15
N ILE A 507 -56.69 -1.94 -27.07
CA ILE A 507 -56.32 -1.89 -28.49
C ILE A 507 -56.57 -0.49 -29.07
N ILE A 508 -57.71 0.12 -28.76
CA ILE A 508 -58.05 1.45 -29.28
C ILE A 508 -57.04 2.48 -28.77
N LEU A 509 -56.72 2.46 -27.48
CA LEU A 509 -55.76 3.39 -26.88
C LEU A 509 -54.35 3.19 -27.45
N LEU A 510 -53.93 1.94 -27.67
CA LEU A 510 -52.66 1.63 -28.33
C LEU A 510 -52.61 2.13 -29.78
N ILE A 511 -53.70 1.99 -30.54
CA ILE A 511 -53.81 2.53 -31.91
C ILE A 511 -53.72 4.05 -31.89
N GLU A 512 -54.43 4.72 -30.97
CA GLU A 512 -54.38 6.18 -30.82
C GLU A 512 -52.93 6.63 -30.56
N LEU A 513 -52.24 5.95 -29.63
CA LEU A 513 -50.83 6.24 -29.32
C LEU A 513 -49.90 6.08 -30.54
N ILE A 514 -50.07 5.02 -31.33
CA ILE A 514 -49.25 4.76 -32.53
C ILE A 514 -49.51 5.80 -33.62
N LEU A 515 -50.74 6.32 -33.73
CA LEU A 515 -51.12 7.29 -34.77
C LEU A 515 -50.79 8.75 -34.38
N GLU A 516 -50.61 9.03 -33.10
CA GLU A 516 -50.25 10.37 -32.60
C GLU A 516 -48.73 10.66 -32.62
N ASN A 517 -47.89 9.62 -32.74
CA ASN A 517 -46.45 9.71 -32.95
C ASN A 517 -46.07 9.55 -34.43
#